data_AF-A0A9D4JWQ1-F1
#
_entry.id   AF-A0A9D4JWQ1-F1
#
_cell.length_a   1.000
_cell.length_b   1.000
_cell.length_c   1.000
_cell.angle_alpha   90.00
_cell.angle_beta   90.00
_cell.angle_gamma   90.00
#
_symmetry.space_group_name_H-M   'P 1'
#
loop_
_entity.id
_entity.type
_entity.pdbx_description
1 polymer ?
#
loop_
_entity_poly.entity_id
_entity_poly.type
_entity_poly.pdbx_seq_one_letter_code
_entity_poly.pdbx_strand_id
1 'polypeptide(L)'
;MKTEDSTTVDNCMMTEDSTTVEDCMMTEDSTSVEDCMMTENSTPVEDFMKTEDSTAVCDFMKTQDSTPVEEFMKTGDSTQVEDCMMTEDSTTVEDCMKTDDSTLFEDCMMTEDSTSVEDCMITEDSTPVEVCMMAEDSTMVKDVMITKDTTPVEDCKMTEDLTSVKDCMMTRNPHRLRTA
;
A
#
# COMPACT_ATOMS: atom_id res chain seq x y z
N MET A 1 33.20 6.98 14.11
CA MET A 1 34.13 5.83 14.18
C MET A 1 33.50 4.69 13.41
N LYS A 2 34.26 3.92 12.62
CA LYS A 2 33.75 2.69 11.99
C LYS A 2 34.00 1.53 12.94
N THR A 3 32.98 0.76 13.23
CA THR A 3 33.06 -0.51 13.98
C THR A 3 32.76 -1.66 13.03
N GLU A 4 33.42 -2.79 13.24
CA GLU A 4 33.23 -4.01 12.45
C GLU A 4 33.16 -5.16 13.45
N ASP A 5 32.24 -6.11 13.24
CA ASP A 5 32.18 -7.38 13.96
C ASP A 5 32.04 -7.21 15.49
N SER A 6 31.02 -6.42 15.90
CA SER A 6 30.75 -6.08 17.30
C SER A 6 29.43 -6.66 17.78
N THR A 7 29.38 -7.08 19.05
CA THR A 7 28.10 -7.47 19.65
C THR A 7 27.20 -6.25 19.84
N THR A 8 27.75 -5.17 20.39
CA THR A 8 26.96 -3.97 20.68
C THR A 8 27.74 -2.76 20.22
N VAL A 9 27.08 -1.87 19.50
CA VAL A 9 27.66 -0.62 19.01
C VAL A 9 26.77 0.52 19.48
N ASP A 10 27.34 1.38 20.31
CA ASP A 10 26.69 2.61 20.74
C ASP A 10 27.41 3.79 20.11
N ASN A 11 26.66 4.75 19.56
CA ASN A 11 27.19 6.01 19.02
C ASN A 11 28.28 5.81 17.96
N CYS A 12 27.91 5.27 16.81
CA CYS A 12 28.82 5.16 15.67
C CYS A 12 28.47 6.12 14.52
N MET A 13 29.40 6.25 13.57
CA MET A 13 29.03 6.83 12.28
C MET A 13 28.66 5.75 11.28
N MET A 14 29.35 4.62 11.34
CA MET A 14 29.18 3.51 10.42
C MET A 14 29.46 2.23 11.22
N THR A 15 28.69 1.19 10.97
CA THR A 15 29.00 -0.16 11.46
C THR A 15 28.58 -1.21 10.46
N GLU A 16 29.28 -2.34 10.49
CA GLU A 16 29.05 -3.52 9.66
C GLU A 16 29.06 -4.75 10.59
N ASP A 17 28.22 -5.75 10.29
CA ASP A 17 28.16 -7.03 11.00
C ASP A 17 28.00 -6.86 12.53
N SER A 18 26.91 -6.23 12.96
CA SER A 18 26.68 -5.92 14.39
C SER A 18 25.41 -6.57 14.94
N THR A 19 25.43 -7.07 16.18
CA THR A 19 24.21 -7.66 16.74
C THR A 19 23.20 -6.60 17.18
N THR A 20 23.65 -5.59 17.93
CA THR A 20 22.78 -4.47 18.34
C THR A 20 23.47 -3.14 18.07
N VAL A 21 22.71 -2.18 17.54
CA VAL A 21 23.18 -0.83 17.25
C VAL A 21 22.22 0.18 17.86
N GLU A 22 22.75 0.99 18.78
CA GLU A 22 22.05 2.10 19.43
C GLU A 22 22.73 3.41 18.98
N ASP A 23 22.04 4.22 18.17
CA ASP A 23 22.53 5.48 17.59
C ASP A 23 23.71 5.31 16.61
N CYS A 24 23.40 5.23 15.32
CA CYS A 24 24.39 5.32 14.25
C CYS A 24 23.89 6.14 13.06
N MET A 25 24.79 6.62 12.20
CA MET A 25 24.37 7.28 10.97
C MET A 25 23.99 6.28 9.88
N MET A 26 24.81 5.23 9.69
CA MET A 26 24.51 4.13 8.77
C MET A 26 24.91 2.79 9.39
N THR A 27 24.18 1.75 9.03
CA THR A 27 24.54 0.36 9.36
C THR A 27 24.27 -0.57 8.18
N GLU A 28 25.09 -1.63 8.07
CA GLU A 28 24.91 -2.75 7.16
C GLU A 28 24.94 -4.05 7.97
N ASP A 29 24.03 -4.97 7.67
CA ASP A 29 23.96 -6.32 8.25
C ASP A 29 23.88 -6.32 9.79
N SER A 30 22.76 -5.82 10.35
CA SER A 30 22.56 -5.77 11.82
C SER A 30 21.32 -6.52 12.31
N THR A 31 21.44 -7.19 13.46
CA THR A 31 20.32 -7.99 14.02
C THR A 31 19.33 -7.20 14.88
N SER A 32 19.54 -5.90 15.09
CA SER A 32 18.57 -4.97 15.71
C SER A 32 19.17 -3.57 15.67
N VAL A 33 18.35 -2.58 15.31
CA VAL A 33 18.81 -1.19 15.21
C VAL A 33 17.70 -0.28 15.75
N GLU A 34 18.01 0.53 16.77
CA GLU A 34 17.01 1.36 17.47
C GLU A 34 17.03 2.84 17.06
N ASP A 35 18.12 3.34 16.47
CA ASP A 35 18.20 4.71 15.95
C ASP A 35 19.32 4.75 14.90
N CYS A 36 18.95 4.82 13.62
CA CYS A 36 19.86 5.35 12.61
C CYS A 36 19.14 6.15 11.54
N MET A 37 19.92 6.94 10.78
CA MET A 37 19.39 7.56 9.57
C MET A 37 19.12 6.55 8.46
N MET A 38 20.04 5.61 8.22
CA MET A 38 19.96 4.68 7.10
C MET A 38 20.41 3.28 7.51
N THR A 39 19.79 2.26 6.92
CA THR A 39 20.19 0.87 7.13
C THR A 39 20.02 0.02 5.87
N GLU A 40 20.86 -1.00 5.74
CA GLU A 40 20.76 -2.09 4.77
C GLU A 40 20.76 -3.43 5.54
N ASN A 41 19.86 -4.35 5.19
CA ASN A 41 19.74 -5.69 5.78
C ASN A 41 19.70 -5.72 7.31
N SER A 42 18.72 -5.04 7.92
CA SER A 42 18.60 -5.03 9.37
C SER A 42 17.23 -5.44 9.87
N THR A 43 17.19 -6.12 11.01
CA THR A 43 15.97 -6.79 11.49
C THR A 43 15.94 -6.90 13.02
N PRO A 44 15.05 -6.27 13.80
CA PRO A 44 14.11 -5.19 13.46
C PRO A 44 14.76 -3.79 13.46
N VAL A 45 14.01 -2.79 13.01
CA VAL A 45 14.45 -1.41 12.80
C VAL A 45 13.38 -0.43 13.33
N GLU A 46 13.74 0.46 14.25
CA GLU A 46 12.83 1.45 14.89
C GLU A 46 13.38 2.89 14.81
N ASP A 47 12.59 3.91 14.45
CA ASP A 47 13.05 5.32 14.33
C ASP A 47 14.12 5.57 13.23
N PHE A 48 13.77 5.39 11.95
CA PHE A 48 14.69 5.57 10.81
C PHE A 48 14.17 6.47 9.69
N MET A 49 15.10 7.09 8.95
CA MET A 49 14.73 7.88 7.76
C MET A 49 14.59 7.02 6.50
N LYS A 50 15.47 6.03 6.29
CA LYS A 50 15.42 5.14 5.12
C LYS A 50 15.95 3.74 5.44
N THR A 51 15.32 2.72 4.89
CA THR A 51 15.88 1.36 4.79
C THR A 51 15.75 0.82 3.37
N GLU A 52 16.66 -0.09 2.99
CA GLU A 52 16.53 -0.87 1.75
C GLU A 52 15.74 -2.16 2.05
N ASP A 53 16.29 -3.04 2.90
CA ASP A 53 15.67 -4.31 3.26
C ASP A 53 15.55 -4.45 4.79
N SER A 54 14.34 -4.69 5.29
CA SER A 54 14.08 -5.01 6.70
C SER A 54 12.90 -5.98 6.87
N THR A 55 12.86 -6.75 7.96
CA THR A 55 11.73 -7.64 8.28
C THR A 55 10.72 -7.01 9.21
N ALA A 56 10.96 -5.85 9.78
CA ALA A 56 9.98 -5.16 10.61
C ALA A 56 10.46 -3.73 10.79
N VAL A 57 9.59 -2.78 10.46
CA VAL A 57 9.91 -1.36 10.58
C VAL A 57 8.73 -0.62 11.19
N CYS A 58 9.02 0.17 12.21
CA CYS A 58 8.09 1.07 12.88
C CYS A 58 8.62 2.52 12.73
N ASP A 59 7.72 3.48 12.50
CA ASP A 59 7.99 4.92 12.38
C ASP A 59 9.08 5.31 11.35
N PHE A 60 8.76 5.28 10.05
CA PHE A 60 9.74 5.63 9.01
C PHE A 60 9.23 6.51 7.86
N MET A 61 10.17 7.20 7.18
CA MET A 61 9.83 7.97 5.98
C MET A 61 9.79 7.13 4.70
N LYS A 62 10.81 6.29 4.44
CA LYS A 62 10.88 5.46 3.24
C LYS A 62 11.48 4.06 3.47
N THR A 63 10.88 3.04 2.88
CA THR A 63 11.49 1.71 2.71
C THR A 63 11.40 1.26 1.25
N GLN A 64 12.28 0.37 0.83
CA GLN A 64 12.12 -0.35 -0.44
C GLN A 64 11.33 -1.64 -0.18
N ASP A 65 11.88 -2.58 0.60
CA ASP A 65 11.25 -3.88 0.86
C ASP A 65 11.09 -4.10 2.38
N SER A 66 9.87 -4.37 2.86
CA SER A 66 9.63 -4.66 4.28
C SER A 66 8.47 -5.59 4.59
N THR A 67 8.57 -6.41 5.65
CA THR A 67 7.53 -7.40 5.99
C THR A 67 7.41 -7.73 7.49
N PRO A 68 6.60 -7.05 8.34
CA PRO A 68 5.53 -6.08 8.08
C PRO A 68 5.96 -4.61 8.30
N VAL A 69 5.01 -3.69 8.10
CA VAL A 69 5.17 -2.27 8.32
C VAL A 69 3.96 -1.66 9.07
N GLU A 70 4.22 -0.84 10.08
CA GLU A 70 3.18 -0.15 10.87
C GLU A 70 2.88 1.27 10.34
N GLU A 71 3.73 2.28 10.56
CA GLU A 71 3.47 3.68 10.16
C GLU A 71 4.54 4.24 9.20
N PHE A 72 4.14 4.70 8.01
CA PHE A 72 5.11 5.27 7.05
C PHE A 72 4.58 6.22 5.97
N MET A 73 5.51 6.99 5.38
CA MET A 73 5.19 7.84 4.21
C MET A 73 5.27 7.12 2.86
N LYS A 74 6.31 6.33 2.59
CA LYS A 74 6.40 5.57 1.33
C LYS A 74 7.08 4.19 1.48
N THR A 75 6.51 3.16 0.87
CA THR A 75 7.15 1.83 0.68
C THR A 75 7.19 1.47 -0.82
N GLY A 76 8.15 0.61 -1.20
CA GLY A 76 8.12 -0.12 -2.46
C GLY A 76 7.23 -1.34 -2.31
N ASP A 77 7.81 -2.45 -1.83
CA ASP A 77 7.17 -3.74 -1.67
C ASP A 77 6.93 -4.05 -0.18
N SER A 78 5.70 -4.45 0.18
CA SER A 78 5.38 -4.92 1.53
C SER A 78 4.42 -6.11 1.58
N THR A 79 4.56 -6.96 2.59
CA THR A 79 3.52 -8.00 2.83
C THR A 79 2.32 -7.43 3.58
N GLN A 80 2.54 -6.54 4.54
CA GLN A 80 1.47 -5.97 5.35
C GLN A 80 1.82 -4.53 5.70
N VAL A 81 0.84 -3.65 5.52
CA VAL A 81 0.90 -2.23 5.82
C VAL A 81 -0.29 -1.88 6.70
N GLU A 82 -0.03 -1.33 7.88
CA GLU A 82 -1.10 -0.82 8.74
C GLU A 82 -1.53 0.60 8.34
N ASP A 83 -0.59 1.56 8.23
CA ASP A 83 -0.87 2.94 7.82
C ASP A 83 0.20 3.47 6.85
N CYS A 84 -0.22 3.89 5.66
CA CYS A 84 0.64 4.59 4.71
C CYS A 84 0.08 5.82 4.02
N MET A 85 0.99 6.71 3.59
CA MET A 85 0.63 7.65 2.53
C MET A 85 0.70 7.01 1.13
N MET A 86 1.73 6.23 0.84
CA MET A 86 2.00 5.71 -0.50
C MET A 86 2.64 4.32 -0.43
N THR A 87 2.13 3.36 -1.19
CA THR A 87 2.77 2.06 -1.42
C THR A 87 2.78 1.72 -2.92
N GLU A 88 3.85 1.10 -3.41
CA GLU A 88 3.91 0.64 -4.80
C GLU A 88 3.23 -0.73 -4.88
N ASP A 89 3.77 -1.75 -4.22
CA ASP A 89 3.22 -3.11 -4.21
C ASP A 89 2.97 -3.59 -2.77
N SER A 90 1.78 -4.14 -2.49
CA SER A 90 1.50 -4.75 -1.17
C SER A 90 0.59 -5.98 -1.22
N THR A 91 0.73 -6.90 -0.26
CA THR A 91 -0.28 -7.97 -0.15
C THR A 91 -1.52 -7.47 0.59
N THR A 92 -1.34 -6.83 1.75
CA THR A 92 -2.44 -6.38 2.60
C THR A 92 -2.17 -4.95 3.07
N VAL A 93 -3.17 -4.08 2.95
CA VAL A 93 -3.09 -2.69 3.39
C VAL A 93 -4.36 -2.36 4.18
N GLU A 94 -4.20 -1.92 5.43
CA GLU A 94 -5.33 -1.56 6.29
C GLU A 94 -5.80 -0.12 6.01
N ASP A 95 -4.89 0.87 6.04
CA ASP A 95 -5.17 2.26 5.67
C ASP A 95 -4.07 2.81 4.74
N CYS A 96 -4.45 3.36 3.57
CA CYS A 96 -3.52 4.14 2.78
C CYS A 96 -4.13 5.24 1.91
N MET A 97 -3.39 6.33 1.68
CA MET A 97 -3.86 7.35 0.73
C MET A 97 -3.77 6.93 -0.74
N LYS A 98 -2.69 6.25 -1.15
CA LYS A 98 -2.55 5.77 -2.53
C LYS A 98 -1.74 4.48 -2.59
N THR A 99 -2.22 3.59 -3.44
CA THR A 99 -1.47 2.40 -3.83
C THR A 99 -1.50 2.21 -5.34
N ASP A 100 -0.43 1.67 -5.89
CA ASP A 100 -0.39 1.25 -7.29
C ASP A 100 -0.92 -0.21 -7.42
N ASP A 101 -0.35 -1.21 -6.72
CA ASP A 101 -0.85 -2.61 -6.70
C ASP A 101 -1.00 -3.12 -5.26
N SER A 102 -2.17 -3.68 -4.92
CA SER A 102 -2.26 -4.55 -3.74
C SER A 102 -3.36 -5.59 -3.81
N THR A 103 -3.17 -6.72 -3.14
CA THR A 103 -4.18 -7.78 -3.16
C THR A 103 -5.43 -7.43 -2.34
N LEU A 104 -5.29 -6.80 -1.17
CA LEU A 104 -6.41 -6.51 -0.26
C LEU A 104 -6.28 -5.10 0.36
N PHE A 105 -7.39 -4.37 0.38
CA PHE A 105 -7.57 -3.12 1.12
C PHE A 105 -8.75 -3.17 2.07
N GLU A 106 -8.55 -2.69 3.31
CA GLU A 106 -9.65 -2.30 4.17
C GLU A 106 -10.13 -0.87 3.87
N ASP A 107 -9.24 0.13 3.88
CA ASP A 107 -9.53 1.53 3.56
C ASP A 107 -8.43 2.14 2.67
N CYS A 108 -8.81 2.78 1.57
CA CYS A 108 -7.87 3.62 0.82
C CYS A 108 -8.53 4.81 0.11
N MET A 109 -7.79 5.90 -0.10
CA MET A 109 -8.33 6.98 -0.94
C MET A 109 -8.27 6.66 -2.44
N MET A 110 -7.16 6.08 -2.91
CA MET A 110 -6.92 5.76 -4.32
C MET A 110 -6.19 4.43 -4.47
N THR A 111 -6.65 3.60 -5.39
CA THR A 111 -5.95 2.37 -5.81
C THR A 111 -6.05 2.16 -7.31
N GLU A 112 -4.97 1.71 -7.96
CA GLU A 112 -4.92 1.46 -9.40
C GLU A 112 -5.18 -0.01 -9.76
N ASP A 113 -4.54 -0.97 -9.08
CA ASP A 113 -4.74 -2.40 -9.30
C ASP A 113 -5.03 -3.10 -7.96
N SER A 114 -6.16 -3.80 -7.85
CA SER A 114 -6.40 -4.59 -6.63
C SER A 114 -7.31 -5.80 -6.77
N THR A 115 -7.06 -6.81 -5.92
CA THR A 115 -7.89 -8.02 -5.87
C THR A 115 -9.08 -7.90 -4.90
N SER A 116 -9.11 -6.97 -3.98
CA SER A 116 -10.32 -6.68 -3.17
C SER A 116 -10.19 -5.35 -2.46
N VAL A 117 -11.29 -4.60 -2.42
CA VAL A 117 -11.38 -3.31 -1.73
C VAL A 117 -12.67 -3.25 -0.94
N GLU A 118 -12.56 -3.03 0.38
CA GLU A 118 -13.74 -2.85 1.23
C GLU A 118 -14.26 -1.40 1.16
N ASP A 119 -13.41 -0.39 1.37
CA ASP A 119 -13.78 1.02 1.19
C ASP A 119 -12.72 1.78 0.38
N CYS A 120 -13.17 2.54 -0.61
CA CYS A 120 -12.30 3.45 -1.34
C CYS A 120 -13.00 4.70 -1.88
N MET A 121 -12.30 5.83 -2.01
CA MET A 121 -12.88 6.92 -2.81
C MET A 121 -12.83 6.65 -4.32
N ILE A 122 -11.67 6.23 -4.84
CA ILE A 122 -11.43 6.07 -6.28
C ILE A 122 -10.62 4.81 -6.56
N THR A 123 -11.15 3.96 -7.43
CA THR A 123 -10.50 2.70 -7.79
C THR A 123 -10.52 2.49 -9.31
N GLU A 124 -9.39 2.00 -9.84
CA GLU A 124 -9.24 1.46 -11.19
C GLU A 124 -8.97 -0.05 -11.09
N ASP A 125 -9.23 -0.82 -12.17
CA ASP A 125 -8.85 -2.23 -12.34
C ASP A 125 -9.00 -3.17 -11.10
N SER A 126 -10.09 -3.01 -10.32
CA SER A 126 -10.25 -3.68 -9.03
C SER A 126 -11.36 -4.74 -8.96
N THR A 127 -11.13 -5.83 -8.20
CA THR A 127 -11.92 -7.08 -8.35
C THR A 127 -12.11 -7.97 -7.10
N PRO A 128 -13.04 -7.72 -6.15
CA PRO A 128 -14.19 -6.82 -6.18
C PRO A 128 -14.06 -5.58 -5.29
N VAL A 129 -15.02 -4.67 -5.39
CA VAL A 129 -15.15 -3.47 -4.55
C VAL A 129 -16.47 -3.47 -3.81
N GLU A 130 -16.45 -3.28 -2.50
CA GLU A 130 -17.68 -3.21 -1.69
C GLU A 130 -18.31 -1.82 -1.77
N VAL A 131 -17.54 -0.77 -1.43
CA VAL A 131 -18.01 0.62 -1.48
C VAL A 131 -16.98 1.50 -2.15
N CYS A 132 -17.40 2.31 -3.11
CA CYS A 132 -16.58 3.44 -3.54
C CYS A 132 -17.35 4.67 -4.05
N MET A 133 -16.68 5.82 -4.20
CA MET A 133 -17.30 6.94 -4.90
C MET A 133 -17.19 6.80 -6.42
N MET A 134 -16.02 6.40 -6.91
CA MET A 134 -15.75 6.23 -8.33
C MET A 134 -15.02 4.92 -8.61
N ALA A 135 -15.52 4.15 -9.56
CA ALA A 135 -14.88 2.93 -10.06
C ALA A 135 -14.74 2.96 -11.59
N GLU A 136 -13.57 2.61 -12.09
CA GLU A 136 -13.29 2.34 -13.49
C GLU A 136 -12.80 0.89 -13.65
N ASP A 137 -13.20 0.23 -14.75
CA ASP A 137 -12.74 -1.11 -15.15
C ASP A 137 -12.83 -2.23 -14.08
N SER A 138 -13.74 -2.07 -13.11
CA SER A 138 -13.89 -3.02 -11.99
C SER A 138 -14.80 -4.22 -12.32
N THR A 139 -14.51 -5.40 -11.78
CA THR A 139 -15.32 -6.61 -12.10
C THR A 139 -16.55 -6.80 -11.24
N MET A 140 -16.68 -6.13 -10.10
CA MET A 140 -17.92 -6.11 -9.32
C MET A 140 -17.86 -4.94 -8.35
N VAL A 141 -18.93 -4.15 -8.28
CA VAL A 141 -19.08 -3.11 -7.25
C VAL A 141 -20.46 -3.20 -6.60
N LYS A 142 -20.52 -3.22 -5.26
CA LYS A 142 -21.81 -3.26 -4.57
C LYS A 142 -22.46 -1.89 -4.47
N ASP A 143 -21.76 -0.88 -3.97
CA ASP A 143 -22.27 0.50 -3.87
C ASP A 143 -21.27 1.49 -4.49
N VAL A 144 -21.72 2.22 -5.51
CA VAL A 144 -20.90 3.23 -6.17
C VAL A 144 -21.67 4.45 -6.62
N MET A 145 -21.13 5.65 -6.41
CA MET A 145 -21.78 6.86 -6.93
C MET A 145 -21.68 6.95 -8.46
N ILE A 146 -20.48 6.78 -9.01
CA ILE A 146 -20.21 6.90 -10.44
C ILE A 146 -19.32 5.74 -10.88
N THR A 147 -19.68 5.09 -11.98
CA THR A 147 -18.88 3.98 -12.49
C THR A 147 -18.83 3.95 -14.01
N LYS A 148 -17.68 3.51 -14.53
CA LYS A 148 -17.42 3.31 -15.95
C LYS A 148 -16.84 1.91 -16.16
N ASP A 149 -17.28 1.23 -17.22
CA ASP A 149 -16.75 -0.06 -17.67
C ASP A 149 -16.74 -1.18 -16.59
N THR A 150 -17.62 -1.07 -15.58
CA THR A 150 -17.66 -1.95 -14.41
C THR A 150 -18.81 -2.96 -14.44
N THR A 151 -18.57 -4.27 -14.37
CA THR A 151 -19.69 -5.22 -14.46
C THR A 151 -19.52 -6.47 -13.60
N PRO A 152 -20.47 -6.80 -12.69
CA PRO A 152 -21.77 -6.14 -12.43
C PRO A 152 -21.73 -5.05 -11.35
N VAL A 153 -22.78 -4.21 -11.30
CA VAL A 153 -23.01 -3.21 -10.23
C VAL A 153 -24.33 -3.46 -9.51
N GLU A 154 -24.35 -3.48 -8.18
CA GLU A 154 -25.58 -3.64 -7.41
C GLU A 154 -26.37 -2.33 -7.24
N ASP A 155 -25.74 -1.26 -6.74
CA ASP A 155 -26.34 0.08 -6.56
C ASP A 155 -25.43 1.17 -7.15
N CYS A 156 -26.01 2.05 -7.98
CA CYS A 156 -25.33 3.27 -8.37
C CYS A 156 -26.21 4.52 -8.57
N LYS A 157 -25.58 5.71 -8.53
CA LYS A 157 -26.26 6.92 -9.01
C LYS A 157 -26.10 7.11 -10.51
N MET A 158 -24.89 6.96 -11.02
CA MET A 158 -24.59 7.17 -12.43
C MET A 158 -23.68 6.06 -12.92
N THR A 159 -23.94 5.59 -14.13
CA THR A 159 -23.03 4.66 -14.79
C THR A 159 -22.94 4.86 -16.30
N GLU A 160 -21.74 4.64 -16.84
CA GLU A 160 -21.46 4.54 -18.27
C GLU A 160 -20.97 3.12 -18.64
N ASP A 161 -21.46 2.59 -19.78
CA ASP A 161 -20.93 1.37 -20.43
C ASP A 161 -21.07 0.00 -19.70
N LEU A 162 -22.15 -0.23 -18.94
CA LEU A 162 -22.37 -1.56 -18.30
C LEU A 162 -23.19 -2.56 -19.10
N THR A 163 -22.92 -3.84 -18.82
CA THR A 163 -23.74 -4.98 -19.28
C THR A 163 -24.84 -5.36 -18.28
N SER A 164 -24.61 -5.21 -16.97
CA SER A 164 -25.53 -5.64 -15.89
C SER A 164 -25.49 -4.70 -14.68
N VAL A 165 -26.63 -4.11 -14.34
CA VAL A 165 -26.82 -3.27 -13.14
C VAL A 165 -28.18 -3.59 -12.50
N LYS A 166 -28.25 -3.67 -11.17
CA LYS A 166 -29.47 -4.05 -10.44
C LYS A 166 -30.31 -2.84 -10.05
N ASP A 167 -29.71 -1.85 -9.40
CA ASP A 167 -30.31 -0.54 -9.12
C ASP A 167 -29.37 0.56 -9.59
N CYS A 168 -29.87 1.46 -10.45
CA CYS A 168 -29.11 2.66 -10.77
C CYS A 168 -30.01 3.80 -11.22
N MET A 169 -29.75 5.01 -10.71
CA MET A 169 -30.59 6.16 -11.03
C MET A 169 -30.45 6.59 -12.49
N MET A 170 -29.23 6.61 -13.03
CA MET A 170 -28.93 7.07 -14.38
C MET A 170 -27.96 6.11 -15.06
N THR A 171 -28.35 5.61 -16.24
CA THR A 171 -27.51 4.75 -17.07
C THR A 171 -27.28 5.41 -18.43
N ARG A 172 -26.02 5.52 -18.84
CA ARG A 172 -25.65 6.03 -20.17
C ARG A 172 -24.84 4.97 -20.91
N ASN A 173 -25.52 4.24 -21.79
CA ASN A 173 -24.89 3.20 -22.59
C ASN A 173 -24.80 3.67 -24.05
N PRO A 174 -23.68 4.23 -24.51
CA PRO A 174 -23.49 4.67 -25.90
C PRO A 174 -23.68 3.55 -26.92
N HIS A 175 -23.53 2.28 -26.52
CA HIS A 175 -23.69 1.12 -27.40
C HIS A 175 -25.14 0.60 -27.52
N ARG A 176 -26.07 0.99 -26.64
CA ARG A 176 -27.49 0.57 -26.70
C ARG A 176 -28.35 1.31 -27.74
N LEU A 177 -27.78 2.24 -28.50
CA LEU A 177 -28.44 2.95 -29.60
C LEU A 177 -28.08 2.35 -30.97
N ARG A 178 -28.33 1.04 -31.19
CA ARG A 178 -28.47 0.46 -32.54
C ARG A 178 -29.03 -0.97 -32.52
N THR A 179 -30.32 -1.10 -32.26
CA THR A 179 -31.10 -2.22 -32.79
C THR A 179 -32.44 -1.67 -33.26
N ALA A 180 -32.60 -1.68 -34.59
CA ALA A 180 -33.85 -1.36 -35.28
C ALA A 180 -34.86 -2.51 -35.13
#